data_AF-A0A6I2VFC3-F1
#
_entry.id   AF-A0A6I2VFC3-F1
#
_cell.length_a   1.000
_cell.length_b   1.000
_cell.length_c   1.000
_cell.angle_alpha   90.00
_cell.angle_beta   90.00
_cell.angle_gamma   90.00
#
_symmetry.space_group_name_H-M   'P 1'
#
loop_
_entity.id
_entity.type
_entity.pdbx_description
1 polymer ?
#
loop_
_entity_poly.entity_id
_entity_poly.type
_entity_poly.pdbx_seq_one_letter_code
_entity_poly.pdbx_strand_id
1 'polypeptide(L)'
;YIPTNVISITDGQCFLESDLFNSGVRPAINVGISVSRVGGSAQPKAMKKVAGRLRLNLAQFRELEAFAAFGSDLDAASKAQLARGARLVELLKQSQYQPQSMEREVVSVWGGTTGQLDEVPVEDIRRFDSEFLAFIERSKPEILDAIRTTTDLSDDTVTVLEAAMAEFKRQFATTSGGLLVNDEPVEAIDEETIDPTQIKRAVRG
;
A
#
# COMPACT_ATOMS: atom_id res chain seq x y z
N TYR A 1 -9.89 33.01 17.64
CA TYR A 1 -11.26 33.08 18.16
C TYR A 1 -12.23 32.28 17.29
N ILE A 2 -12.52 32.68 16.05
CA ILE A 2 -13.46 31.94 15.18
C ILE A 2 -13.05 30.47 14.93
N PRO A 3 -11.79 30.14 14.54
CA PRO A 3 -11.40 28.74 14.31
C PRO A 3 -11.55 27.87 15.56
N THR A 4 -11.17 28.40 16.72
CA THR A 4 -11.28 27.73 18.03
C THR A 4 -12.74 27.35 18.34
N ASN A 5 -13.68 28.24 18.07
CA ASN A 5 -15.11 27.98 18.29
C ASN A 5 -15.65 26.92 17.31
N VAL A 6 -15.22 26.95 16.05
CA VAL A 6 -15.65 25.93 15.06
C VAL A 6 -15.08 24.55 15.42
N ILE A 7 -13.83 24.51 15.91
CA ILE A 7 -13.19 23.26 16.38
C ILE A 7 -13.96 22.66 17.57
N SER A 8 -14.47 23.49 18.49
CA SER A 8 -15.22 22.96 19.64
C SER A 8 -16.58 22.40 19.22
N ILE A 9 -17.27 23.04 18.26
CA ILE A 9 -18.60 22.65 17.79
C ILE A 9 -18.59 21.38 16.92
N THR A 10 -17.59 21.23 16.04
CA THR A 10 -17.55 20.14 15.03
C THR A 10 -17.06 18.81 15.61
N ASP A 11 -17.57 17.70 15.07
CA ASP A 11 -17.19 16.34 15.50
C ASP A 11 -15.85 15.83 14.94
N GLY A 12 -15.11 16.69 14.26
CA GLY A 12 -13.84 16.35 13.65
C GLY A 12 -13.38 17.46 12.72
N GLN A 13 -12.10 17.43 12.37
CA GLN A 13 -11.47 18.43 11.53
C GLN A 13 -10.48 17.74 10.59
N CYS A 14 -10.55 18.13 9.32
CA CYS A 14 -9.51 17.87 8.33
C CYS A 14 -8.69 19.15 8.18
N PHE A 15 -7.49 19.18 8.78
CA PHE A 15 -6.58 20.30 8.65
C PHE A 15 -5.79 20.18 7.35
N LEU A 16 -5.85 21.22 6.52
CA LEU A 16 -5.08 21.33 5.30
C LEU A 16 -3.91 22.29 5.51
N GLU A 17 -2.70 21.87 5.14
CA GLU A 17 -1.49 22.68 5.30
C GLU A 17 -0.87 23.05 3.95
N SER A 18 -0.51 24.32 3.82
CA SER A 18 0.14 24.84 2.62
C SER A 18 1.49 24.17 2.34
N ASP A 19 2.25 23.85 3.39
CA ASP A 19 3.58 23.24 3.23
C ASP A 19 3.49 21.83 2.65
N LEU A 20 2.50 21.03 3.09
CA LEU A 20 2.20 19.72 2.51
C LEU A 20 1.73 19.83 1.05
N PHE A 21 0.90 20.84 0.75
CA PHE A 21 0.46 21.07 -0.62
C PHE A 21 1.62 21.43 -1.56
N ASN A 22 2.55 22.25 -1.07
CA ASN A 22 3.73 22.71 -1.79
C ASN A 22 4.79 21.61 -1.96
N SER A 23 4.90 20.68 -1.01
CA SER A 23 5.76 19.48 -1.11
C SER A 23 5.15 18.36 -1.98
N GLY A 24 3.96 18.57 -2.53
CA GLY A 24 3.31 17.64 -3.46
C GLY A 24 2.42 16.58 -2.78
N VAL A 25 2.15 16.67 -1.48
CA VAL A 25 1.15 15.85 -0.80
C VAL A 25 -0.23 16.42 -1.07
N ARG A 26 -1.03 15.71 -1.87
CA ARG A 26 -2.37 16.13 -2.29
C ARG A 26 -3.31 14.93 -2.21
N PRO A 27 -4.41 14.98 -1.44
CA PRO A 27 -4.87 16.10 -0.61
C PRO A 27 -3.96 16.40 0.59
N ALA A 28 -3.78 17.68 0.92
CA ALA A 28 -2.76 18.17 1.86
C ALA A 28 -3.18 18.04 3.33
N ILE A 29 -3.68 16.87 3.72
CA ILE A 29 -4.23 16.61 5.06
C ILE A 29 -3.09 16.40 6.06
N ASN A 30 -3.03 17.22 7.11
CA ASN A 30 -2.15 16.94 8.24
C ASN A 30 -2.80 15.86 9.13
N VAL A 31 -2.30 14.63 9.03
CA VAL A 31 -2.81 13.46 9.76
C VAL A 31 -2.56 13.54 11.28
N GLY A 32 -1.54 14.28 11.72
CA GLY A 32 -1.22 14.44 13.14
C GLY A 32 -2.19 15.38 13.87
N ILE A 33 -2.66 16.43 13.19
CA ILE A 33 -3.58 17.43 13.77
C ILE A 33 -5.05 17.11 13.43
N SER A 34 -5.30 16.43 12.31
CA SER A 34 -6.66 16.05 11.91
C SER A 34 -7.23 14.97 12.82
N VAL A 35 -8.49 15.16 13.22
CA VAL A 35 -9.18 14.30 14.19
C VAL A 35 -10.60 14.00 13.72
N SER A 36 -11.09 12.80 14.04
CA SER A 36 -12.50 12.45 13.99
C SER A 36 -12.92 11.95 15.37
N ARG A 37 -13.91 12.59 15.99
CA ARG A 37 -14.47 12.18 17.30
C ARG A 37 -15.33 10.92 17.20
N VAL A 38 -15.92 10.67 16.02
CA VAL A 38 -16.68 9.43 15.74
C VAL A 38 -15.72 8.23 15.56
N GLY A 39 -14.53 8.49 15.00
CA GLY A 39 -13.49 7.49 14.84
C GLY A 39 -13.90 6.31 13.95
N GLY A 40 -13.41 5.11 14.29
CA GLY A 40 -13.66 3.90 13.50
C GLY A 40 -15.10 3.38 13.52
N SER A 41 -16.01 4.00 14.28
CA SER A 41 -17.45 3.67 14.26
C SER A 41 -18.14 4.11 12.97
N ALA A 42 -17.58 5.11 12.28
CA ALA A 42 -18.04 5.56 10.96
C ALA A 42 -17.50 4.70 9.81
N GLN A 43 -16.65 3.71 10.10
CA GLN A 43 -15.96 2.92 9.08
C GLN A 43 -16.54 1.50 8.96
N PRO A 44 -16.67 0.97 7.74
CA PRO A 44 -16.90 -0.44 7.49
C PRO A 44 -15.79 -1.31 8.12
N LYS A 45 -16.11 -2.57 8.45
CA LYS A 45 -15.18 -3.46 9.17
C LYS A 45 -13.85 -3.64 8.43
N ALA A 46 -13.90 -3.78 7.11
CA ALA A 46 -12.74 -3.88 6.24
C ALA A 46 -11.80 -2.68 6.41
N MET A 47 -12.33 -1.45 6.33
CA MET A 47 -11.55 -0.23 6.49
C MET A 47 -10.99 -0.10 7.91
N LYS A 48 -11.77 -0.46 8.94
CA LYS A 48 -11.33 -0.39 10.33
C LYS A 48 -10.12 -1.31 10.60
N LYS A 49 -10.09 -2.50 9.99
CA LYS A 49 -8.96 -3.45 10.10
C LYS A 49 -7.64 -2.86 9.58
N VAL A 50 -7.70 -2.12 8.48
CA VAL A 50 -6.50 -1.57 7.82
C VAL A 50 -6.12 -0.18 8.35
N ALA A 51 -7.10 0.69 8.62
CA ALA A 51 -6.90 2.09 9.03
C ALA A 51 -6.26 2.24 10.42
N GLY A 52 -6.48 1.28 11.33
CA GLY A 52 -5.84 1.29 12.65
C GLY A 52 -4.32 1.24 12.55
N ARG A 53 -3.79 0.36 11.68
CA ARG A 53 -2.34 0.26 11.41
C ARG A 53 -1.82 1.48 10.66
N LEU A 54 -2.60 2.00 9.71
CA LEU A 54 -2.23 3.19 8.95
C LEU A 54 -1.93 4.41 9.85
N ARG A 55 -2.83 4.72 10.79
CA ARG A 55 -2.65 5.86 11.71
C ARG A 55 -1.38 5.70 12.55
N LEU A 56 -1.12 4.51 13.07
CA LEU A 56 0.05 4.21 13.88
C LEU A 56 1.35 4.36 13.07
N ASN A 57 1.39 3.80 11.85
CA ASN A 57 2.56 3.90 10.98
C ASN A 57 2.87 5.35 10.58
N LEU A 58 1.85 6.16 10.26
CA LEU A 58 2.04 7.57 9.89
C LEU A 58 2.46 8.44 11.07
N ALA A 59 1.97 8.16 12.27
CA ALA A 59 2.40 8.86 13.48
C ALA A 59 3.88 8.58 13.78
N GLN A 60 4.28 7.30 13.76
CA GLN A 60 5.67 6.90 13.94
C GLN A 60 6.59 7.48 12.85
N PHE A 61 6.13 7.50 11.60
CA PHE A 61 6.87 8.12 10.50
C PHE A 61 7.17 9.60 10.76
N ARG A 62 6.18 10.38 11.21
CA ARG A 62 6.37 11.81 11.52
C ARG A 62 7.37 12.04 12.66
N GLU A 63 7.31 11.21 13.70
CA GLU A 63 8.26 11.26 14.81
C GLU A 63 9.69 10.94 14.34
N LEU A 64 9.85 9.90 13.53
CA LEU A 64 11.14 9.50 12.97
C LEU A 64 11.69 10.48 11.94
N GLU A 65 10.85 11.06 11.10
CA GLU A 65 11.24 12.07 10.11
C GLU A 65 11.81 13.32 10.79
N ALA A 66 11.16 13.78 11.86
CA ALA A 66 11.65 14.89 12.67
C ALA A 66 12.99 14.55 13.33
N PHE A 67 13.15 13.33 13.85
CA PHE A 67 14.40 12.88 14.48
C PHE A 67 15.54 12.75 13.46
N ALA A 68 15.27 12.16 12.28
CA ALA A 68 16.23 11.98 11.20
C ALA A 68 16.78 13.32 10.67
N ALA A 69 15.96 14.37 10.67
CA ALA A 69 16.38 15.72 10.26
C ALA A 69 17.49 16.32 11.15
N PHE A 70 17.65 15.83 12.38
CA PHE A 70 18.72 16.25 13.29
C PHE A 70 20.04 15.46 13.10
N GLY A 71 20.13 14.60 12.08
CA GLY A 71 21.38 13.93 11.70
C GLY A 71 21.79 12.77 12.62
N SER A 72 20.86 12.21 13.38
CA SER A 72 21.10 11.02 14.20
C SER A 72 21.16 9.76 13.35
N ASP A 73 22.06 8.83 13.71
CA ASP A 73 22.09 7.51 13.07
C ASP A 73 20.88 6.70 13.54
N LEU A 74 20.12 6.18 12.58
CA LEU A 74 18.93 5.38 12.81
C LEU A 74 19.31 3.90 12.79
N ASP A 75 18.77 3.13 13.73
CA ASP A 75 18.87 1.68 13.69
C ASP A 75 18.09 1.10 12.48
N ALA A 76 18.33 -0.16 12.16
CA ALA A 76 17.72 -0.81 10.99
C ALA A 76 16.18 -0.79 11.06
N ALA A 77 15.61 -0.94 12.26
CA ALA A 77 14.16 -0.91 12.46
C ALA A 77 13.58 0.47 12.17
N SER A 78 14.20 1.55 12.67
CA SER A 78 13.75 2.91 12.38
C SER A 78 13.93 3.28 10.92
N LYS A 79 15.01 2.82 10.26
CA LYS A 79 15.21 2.99 8.81
C LYS A 79 14.08 2.31 8.02
N ALA A 80 13.70 1.09 8.38
CA ALA A 80 12.58 0.39 7.73
C ALA A 80 11.23 1.10 7.96
N GLN A 81 10.98 1.61 9.17
CA GLN A 81 9.78 2.38 9.48
C GLN A 81 9.71 3.71 8.70
N LEU A 82 10.84 4.43 8.62
CA LEU A 82 10.95 5.66 7.82
C LEU A 82 10.66 5.37 6.35
N ALA A 83 11.26 4.31 5.81
CA ALA A 83 11.08 3.89 4.42
C ALA A 83 9.62 3.48 4.12
N ARG A 84 8.97 2.76 5.03
CA ARG A 84 7.54 2.41 4.89
C ARG A 84 6.65 3.63 4.98
N GLY A 85 6.93 4.55 5.91
CA GLY A 85 6.18 5.78 6.06
C GLY A 85 6.23 6.67 4.81
N ALA A 86 7.40 6.80 4.18
CA ALA A 86 7.55 7.52 2.91
C ALA A 86 6.65 6.91 1.80
N ARG A 87 6.57 5.58 1.71
CA ARG A 87 5.69 4.88 0.77
C ARG A 87 4.21 5.08 1.10
N LEU A 88 3.84 5.06 2.37
CA LEU A 88 2.47 5.36 2.80
C LEU A 88 2.06 6.79 2.45
N VAL A 89 2.96 7.76 2.56
CA VAL A 89 2.69 9.14 2.14
C VAL A 89 2.46 9.22 0.63
N GLU A 90 3.26 8.53 -0.19
CA GLU A 90 3.02 8.46 -1.64
C GLU A 90 1.71 7.76 -2.00
N LEU A 91 1.40 6.66 -1.31
CA LEU A 91 0.17 5.88 -1.51
C LEU A 91 -1.10 6.72 -1.28
N LEU A 92 -1.07 7.61 -0.29
CA LEU A 92 -2.21 8.47 0.06
C LEU A 92 -2.36 9.69 -0.86
N LYS A 93 -1.48 9.87 -1.85
CA LYS A 93 -1.63 10.96 -2.84
C LYS A 93 -2.67 10.59 -3.88
N GLN A 94 -3.67 11.44 -4.01
CA GLN A 94 -4.79 11.27 -4.91
C GLN A 94 -5.00 12.52 -5.76
N SER A 95 -5.15 12.32 -7.07
CA SER A 95 -5.44 13.41 -8.00
C SER A 95 -6.87 13.92 -7.80
N GLN A 96 -7.09 15.19 -8.13
CA GLN A 96 -8.42 15.80 -8.06
C GLN A 96 -9.39 15.09 -9.02
N TYR A 97 -10.65 14.96 -8.60
CA TYR A 97 -11.73 14.34 -9.38
C TYR A 97 -11.55 12.86 -9.71
N GLN A 98 -10.68 12.16 -8.97
CA GLN A 98 -10.48 10.72 -9.11
C GLN A 98 -10.85 9.99 -7.80
N PRO A 99 -12.12 10.03 -7.36
CA PRO A 99 -12.53 9.32 -6.15
C PRO A 99 -12.30 7.81 -6.31
N GLN A 100 -11.96 7.14 -5.21
CA GLN A 100 -11.70 5.71 -5.17
C GLN A 100 -12.86 5.01 -4.44
N SER A 101 -13.24 3.81 -4.88
CA SER A 101 -14.25 3.03 -4.18
C SER A 101 -13.67 2.42 -2.91
N MET A 102 -14.52 2.18 -1.91
CA MET A 102 -14.12 1.66 -0.60
C MET A 102 -13.28 0.38 -0.72
N GLU A 103 -13.71 -0.57 -1.54
CA GLU A 103 -13.01 -1.84 -1.73
C GLU A 103 -11.60 -1.64 -2.32
N ARG A 104 -11.44 -0.69 -3.25
CA ARG A 104 -10.13 -0.31 -3.79
C ARG A 104 -9.26 0.37 -2.73
N GLU A 105 -9.83 1.28 -1.93
CA GLU A 105 -9.10 1.94 -0.84
C GLU A 105 -8.61 0.93 0.20
N VAL A 106 -9.45 -0.04 0.57
CA VAL A 106 -9.08 -1.10 1.52
C VAL A 106 -7.89 -1.90 1.01
N VAL A 107 -7.91 -2.31 -0.27
CA VAL A 107 -6.80 -3.07 -0.88
C VAL A 107 -5.50 -2.26 -0.91
N SER A 108 -5.59 -1.00 -1.32
CA SER A 108 -4.45 -0.09 -1.36
C SER A 108 -3.81 0.09 0.03
N VAL A 109 -4.62 0.47 1.03
CA VAL A 109 -4.16 0.68 2.41
C VAL A 109 -3.66 -0.63 3.03
N TRP A 110 -4.30 -1.77 2.72
CA TRP A 110 -3.82 -3.07 3.16
C TRP A 110 -2.39 -3.32 2.67
N GLY A 111 -2.11 -3.14 1.37
CA GLY A 111 -0.79 -3.37 0.81
C GLY A 111 0.30 -2.49 1.43
N GLY A 112 0.00 -1.22 1.67
CA GLY A 112 0.93 -0.30 2.34
C GLY A 112 1.15 -0.64 3.82
N THR A 113 0.11 -1.05 4.55
CA THR A 113 0.20 -1.27 6.01
C THR A 113 0.79 -2.63 6.40
N THR A 114 0.73 -3.63 5.52
CA THR A 114 1.30 -4.97 5.75
C THR A 114 2.75 -5.11 5.25
N GLY A 115 3.30 -4.08 4.61
CA GLY A 115 4.68 -4.09 4.09
C GLY A 115 4.81 -4.71 2.70
N GLN A 116 3.70 -4.98 2.00
CA GLN A 116 3.75 -5.53 0.65
C GLN A 116 4.41 -4.55 -0.34
N LEU A 117 4.43 -3.25 -0.03
CA LEU A 117 5.04 -2.23 -0.87
C LEU A 117 6.51 -1.92 -0.50
N ASP A 118 7.09 -2.58 0.50
CA ASP A 118 8.43 -2.22 1.02
C ASP A 118 9.55 -2.38 -0.02
N GLU A 119 9.41 -3.32 -0.96
CA GLU A 119 10.34 -3.57 -2.07
C GLU A 119 10.19 -2.54 -3.20
N VAL A 120 9.04 -1.87 -3.30
CA VAL A 120 8.72 -0.95 -4.39
C VAL A 120 9.47 0.37 -4.17
N PRO A 121 10.18 0.90 -5.17
CA PRO A 121 10.77 2.25 -5.11
C PRO A 121 9.69 3.31 -4.86
N VAL A 122 10.02 4.34 -4.08
CA VAL A 122 9.05 5.36 -3.63
C VAL A 122 8.40 6.08 -4.82
N GLU A 123 9.19 6.36 -5.86
CA GLU A 123 8.76 6.98 -7.11
C GLU A 123 7.73 6.14 -7.90
N ASP A 124 7.73 4.82 -7.71
CA ASP A 124 6.88 3.89 -8.45
C ASP A 124 5.61 3.50 -7.68
N ILE A 125 5.48 3.86 -6.40
CA ILE A 125 4.36 3.45 -5.53
C ILE A 125 3.00 3.77 -6.15
N ARG A 126 2.82 4.98 -6.68
CA ARG A 126 1.54 5.40 -7.27
C ARG A 126 1.22 4.64 -8.54
N ARG A 127 2.23 4.33 -9.36
CA ARG A 127 2.05 3.51 -10.57
C ARG A 127 1.70 2.09 -10.17
N PHE A 128 2.47 1.51 -9.26
CA PHE A 128 2.26 0.17 -8.73
C PHE A 128 0.83 0.00 -8.19
N ASP A 129 0.36 0.90 -7.32
CA ASP A 129 -0.99 0.82 -6.76
C ASP A 129 -2.07 0.89 -7.85
N SER A 130 -1.94 1.84 -8.80
CA SER A 130 -2.91 1.98 -9.88
C SER A 130 -2.98 0.75 -10.80
N GLU A 131 -1.82 0.16 -11.13
CA GLU A 131 -1.72 -1.02 -11.99
C GLU A 131 -2.15 -2.29 -11.25
N PHE A 132 -1.82 -2.41 -9.96
CA PHE A 132 -2.25 -3.52 -9.12
C PHE A 132 -3.77 -3.55 -8.95
N LEU A 133 -4.39 -2.39 -8.68
CA LEU A 133 -5.85 -2.29 -8.61
C LEU A 133 -6.50 -2.65 -9.96
N ALA A 134 -5.92 -2.22 -11.07
CA ALA A 134 -6.41 -2.58 -12.39
C ALA A 134 -6.19 -4.07 -12.72
N PHE A 135 -5.12 -4.68 -12.20
CA PHE A 135 -4.89 -6.12 -12.31
C PHE A 135 -5.93 -6.92 -11.52
N ILE A 136 -6.23 -6.53 -10.27
CA ILE A 136 -7.28 -7.17 -9.48
C ILE A 136 -8.63 -7.08 -10.19
N GLU A 137 -8.99 -5.92 -10.72
CA GLU A 137 -10.27 -5.75 -11.44
C GLU A 137 -10.43 -6.67 -12.65
N ARG A 138 -9.32 -6.96 -13.35
CA ARG A 138 -9.35 -7.83 -14.55
C ARG A 138 -9.23 -9.30 -14.21
N SER A 139 -8.35 -9.65 -13.29
CA SER A 139 -7.93 -11.03 -13.05
C SER A 139 -8.65 -11.68 -11.88
N LYS A 140 -8.96 -10.89 -10.82
CA LYS A 140 -9.51 -11.39 -9.55
C LYS A 140 -10.60 -10.44 -8.99
N PRO A 141 -11.66 -10.13 -9.76
CA PRO A 141 -12.71 -9.21 -9.32
C PRO A 141 -13.45 -9.70 -8.07
N GLU A 142 -13.42 -11.00 -7.78
CA GLU A 142 -14.01 -11.62 -6.59
C GLU A 142 -13.50 -11.03 -5.28
N ILE A 143 -12.26 -10.51 -5.24
CA ILE A 143 -11.69 -9.85 -4.06
C ILE A 143 -12.48 -8.56 -3.75
N LEU A 144 -12.70 -7.74 -4.78
CA LEU A 144 -13.41 -6.46 -4.65
C LEU A 144 -14.89 -6.69 -4.34
N ASP A 145 -15.50 -7.70 -4.96
CA ASP A 145 -16.89 -8.08 -4.71
C ASP A 145 -17.11 -8.61 -3.29
N ALA A 146 -16.18 -9.41 -2.77
CA ALA A 146 -16.21 -9.91 -1.40
C ALA A 146 -16.14 -8.76 -0.39
N ILE A 147 -15.21 -7.82 -0.57
CA ILE A 147 -15.07 -6.66 0.33
C ILE A 147 -16.31 -5.77 0.27
N ARG A 148 -16.84 -5.52 -0.93
CA ARG A 148 -18.02 -4.67 -1.14
C ARG A 148 -19.28 -5.28 -0.50
N THR A 149 -19.47 -6.59 -0.62
CA THR A 149 -20.69 -7.27 -0.14
C THR A 149 -20.63 -7.56 1.34
N THR A 150 -19.50 -8.09 1.82
CA THR A 150 -19.37 -8.48 3.24
C THR A 150 -19.02 -7.28 4.13
N THR A 151 -18.51 -6.19 3.55
CA THR A 151 -17.93 -5.03 4.24
C THR A 151 -16.78 -5.39 5.17
N ASP A 152 -16.22 -6.59 5.02
CA ASP A 152 -15.12 -7.13 5.82
C ASP A 152 -13.97 -7.61 4.94
N LEU A 153 -12.76 -7.59 5.49
CA LEU A 153 -11.58 -8.19 4.90
C LEU A 153 -11.29 -9.48 5.67
N SER A 154 -11.88 -10.59 5.21
CA SER A 154 -11.72 -11.91 5.83
C SER A 154 -10.35 -12.50 5.56
N ASP A 155 -9.90 -13.44 6.40
CA ASP A 155 -8.59 -14.09 6.25
C ASP A 155 -8.48 -14.86 4.92
N ASP A 156 -9.59 -15.44 4.45
CA ASP A 156 -9.66 -16.07 3.12
C ASP A 156 -9.42 -15.05 2.00
N THR A 157 -10.05 -13.87 2.11
CA THR A 157 -9.86 -12.79 1.13
C THR A 157 -8.43 -12.27 1.15
N VAL A 158 -7.82 -12.15 2.34
CA VAL A 158 -6.42 -11.76 2.51
C VAL A 158 -5.50 -12.77 1.85
N THR A 159 -5.75 -14.08 2.02
CA THR A 159 -4.92 -15.13 1.40
C THR A 159 -4.93 -15.04 -0.13
N VAL A 160 -6.11 -14.83 -0.72
CA VAL A 160 -6.25 -14.65 -2.18
C VAL A 160 -5.57 -13.34 -2.64
N LEU A 161 -5.68 -12.28 -1.83
CA LEU A 161 -5.07 -10.99 -2.10
C LEU A 161 -3.53 -11.03 -2.02
N GLU A 162 -2.96 -11.78 -1.07
CA GLU A 162 -1.52 -12.02 -0.96
C GLU A 162 -0.98 -12.78 -2.18
N ALA A 163 -1.71 -13.82 -2.62
CA ALA A 163 -1.36 -14.54 -3.84
C ALA A 163 -1.42 -13.62 -5.08
N ALA A 164 -2.44 -12.76 -5.18
CA ALA A 164 -2.55 -11.76 -6.23
C ALA A 164 -1.41 -10.74 -6.22
N MET A 165 -1.02 -10.27 -5.03
CA MET A 165 0.11 -9.36 -4.84
C MET A 165 1.42 -10.00 -5.29
N ALA A 166 1.70 -11.23 -4.85
CA ALA A 166 2.90 -11.95 -5.24
C ALA A 166 2.98 -12.19 -6.76
N GLU A 167 1.86 -12.55 -7.38
CA GLU A 167 1.75 -12.71 -8.84
C GLU A 167 2.03 -11.39 -9.57
N PHE A 168 1.44 -10.28 -9.12
CA PHE A 168 1.61 -8.97 -9.75
C PHE A 168 3.03 -8.42 -9.58
N LYS A 169 3.65 -8.61 -8.41
CA LYS A 169 5.04 -8.18 -8.15
C LYS A 169 6.03 -8.79 -9.14
N ARG A 170 5.82 -10.03 -9.60
CA ARG A 170 6.67 -10.66 -10.63
C ARG A 170 6.53 -10.02 -12.01
N GLN A 171 5.38 -9.40 -12.28
CA GLN A 171 5.07 -8.79 -13.57
C GLN A 171 5.44 -7.30 -13.61
N PHE A 172 5.54 -6.65 -12.45
CA PHE A 172 5.81 -5.22 -12.36
C PHE A 172 7.28 -4.90 -12.65
N ALA A 173 7.50 -4.03 -13.64
CA ALA A 173 8.79 -3.44 -13.92
C ALA A 173 8.90 -2.05 -13.26
N THR A 174 10.03 -1.79 -12.60
CA THR A 174 10.34 -0.49 -12.04
C THR A 174 10.69 0.52 -13.14
N THR A 175 10.63 1.81 -12.83
CA THR A 175 11.05 2.87 -13.79
C THR A 175 12.53 2.76 -14.14
N SER A 176 13.35 2.17 -13.26
CA SER A 176 14.75 1.85 -13.52
C SER A 176 14.97 0.67 -14.49
N GLY A 177 13.90 0.04 -14.98
CA GLY A 177 13.94 -1.01 -16.00
C GLY A 177 14.21 -2.43 -15.46
N GLY A 178 14.24 -2.61 -14.14
CA GLY A 178 14.35 -3.92 -13.50
C GLY A 178 12.98 -4.52 -13.17
N LEU A 179 12.91 -5.84 -13.08
CA LEU A 179 11.77 -6.50 -12.44
C LEU A 179 11.86 -6.24 -10.93
N LEU A 180 10.69 -6.02 -10.31
CA LEU A 180 10.62 -5.79 -8.87
C LEU A 180 11.09 -7.02 -8.08
N VAL A 181 10.68 -8.20 -8.53
CA VAL A 181 11.16 -9.48 -8.04
C VAL A 181 12.04 -10.07 -9.14
N ASN A 182 13.34 -10.07 -8.92
CA ASN A 182 14.22 -10.94 -9.68
C ASN A 182 13.99 -12.35 -9.13
N ASP A 183 13.30 -13.21 -9.89
CA ASP A 183 13.39 -14.64 -9.62
C ASP A 183 14.90 -14.97 -9.58
N GLU A 184 15.36 -15.71 -8.56
CA GLU A 184 16.73 -16.24 -8.57
C GLU A 184 16.98 -16.84 -9.95
N PRO A 185 18.13 -16.56 -10.59
CA PRO A 185 18.43 -17.20 -11.86
C PRO A 185 18.29 -18.69 -11.63
N VAL A 186 17.29 -19.30 -12.26
CA VAL A 186 17.14 -20.75 -12.27
C VAL A 186 18.48 -21.24 -12.78
N GLU A 187 19.28 -21.86 -11.90
CA GLU A 187 20.56 -22.43 -12.30
C GLU A 187 20.28 -23.28 -13.54
N ALA A 188 20.93 -22.92 -14.64
CA ALA A 188 20.80 -23.68 -15.87
C ALA A 188 21.11 -25.13 -15.50
N ILE A 189 20.16 -26.02 -15.73
CA ILE A 189 20.31 -27.44 -15.49
C ILE A 189 21.62 -27.85 -16.20
N ASP A 190 22.60 -28.36 -15.45
CA ASP A 190 23.89 -28.78 -16.01
C ASP A 190 23.63 -29.72 -17.20
N GLU A 191 24.36 -29.52 -18.31
CA GLU A 191 24.20 -30.33 -19.54
C GLU A 191 24.32 -31.84 -19.28
N GLU A 192 24.96 -32.27 -18.18
CA GLU A 192 25.04 -33.67 -17.76
C GLU A 192 23.70 -34.29 -17.31
N THR A 193 22.70 -33.48 -16.99
CA THR A 193 21.34 -33.94 -16.64
C THR A 193 20.36 -33.94 -17.81
N ILE A 194 20.78 -33.45 -18.98
CA ILE A 194 20.01 -33.55 -20.22
C ILE A 194 20.34 -34.91 -20.85
N ASP A 195 19.60 -35.95 -20.50
CA ASP A 195 19.67 -37.24 -21.20
C ASP A 195 19.05 -37.08 -22.61
N PRO A 196 19.86 -37.03 -23.69
CA PRO A 196 19.35 -36.82 -25.04
C PRO A 196 18.64 -38.06 -25.60
N THR A 197 18.56 -39.16 -24.84
CA THR A 197 17.97 -40.43 -25.29
C THR A 197 16.56 -40.73 -24.78
N GLN A 198 15.93 -39.89 -23.95
CA GLN A 198 14.54 -40.10 -23.52
C GLN A 198 13.57 -39.03 -24.02
N ILE A 199 13.03 -39.21 -25.23
CA ILE A 199 11.81 -38.55 -25.67
C ILE A 199 10.62 -39.18 -24.91
N LYS A 200 10.29 -38.66 -23.72
CA LYS A 200 9.00 -38.97 -23.09
C LYS A 200 7.91 -38.21 -23.84
N ARG A 201 7.23 -38.89 -24.77
CA ARG A 201 5.95 -38.41 -25.33
C ARG A 201 4.93 -38.33 -24.19
N ALA A 202 4.53 -37.12 -23.81
CA ALA A 202 3.34 -36.91 -23.00
C ALA A 202 2.11 -37.31 -23.84
N VAL A 203 1.49 -38.45 -23.49
CA VAL A 203 0.17 -38.82 -24.01
C VAL A 203 -0.85 -37.97 -23.28
N ARG A 204 -1.64 -37.18 -24.02
CA ARG A 204 -2.83 -36.50 -23.50
C ARG A 204 -3.86 -37.57 -23.09
N GLY A 205 -4.17 -37.61 -21.80
CA GLY A 205 -5.38 -38.20 -21.22
C GLY A 205 -6.05 -37.14 -20.36
#